data_AF-A0A316M3N6-F1
#
_entry.id   AF-A0A316M3N6-F1
#
_cell.length_a   1.000
_cell.length_b   1.000
_cell.length_c   1.000
_cell.angle_alpha   90.00
_cell.angle_beta   90.00
_cell.angle_gamma   90.00
#
_symmetry.space_group_name_H-M   'P 1'
#
loop_
_entity.id
_entity.type
_entity.pdbx_description
1 polymer ?
#
loop_
_entity_poly.entity_id
_entity_poly.type
_entity_poly.pdbx_seq_one_letter_code
_entity_poly.pdbx_strand_id
1 'polypeptide(L)'
;MDRQTYRRIEDYMRDCMGDSAHDCEHVRRVLYAALDIAAHEPEPVDFDVLTAACLLHDIGRQEQFRNPRLCHAAVGAEKARHYLLENGFAEPFAGAVADCIRAHRFRSDSPPQSVEAKILFDADKLDVTGATGIARTLFYQGQAGDPLYTLRPDGRISDGAGDARPSFFREYKFKLEKLYTKFYTRRGAALAAERQAAAAAFYRSLLSEARSCCDTGGELLEKHVFPAGA
;
A
#
# COMPACT_ATOMS: atom_id res chain seq x y z
N MET A 1 -13.63 -15.65 17.51
CA MET A 1 -13.03 -16.65 16.62
C MET A 1 -12.04 -17.49 17.41
N ASP A 2 -12.08 -18.82 17.28
CA ASP A 2 -11.11 -19.69 17.95
C ASP A 2 -9.79 -19.80 17.18
N ARG A 3 -8.77 -20.37 17.83
CA ARG A 3 -7.41 -20.51 17.26
C ARG A 3 -7.38 -21.43 16.03
N GLN A 4 -8.28 -22.41 15.95
CA GLN A 4 -8.32 -23.33 14.81
C GLN A 4 -8.87 -22.62 13.57
N THR A 5 -9.90 -21.81 13.76
CA THR A 5 -10.54 -21.00 12.73
C THR A 5 -9.57 -19.94 12.20
N TYR A 6 -8.88 -19.23 13.11
CA TYR A 6 -7.83 -18.27 12.73
C TYR A 6 -6.76 -18.91 11.85
N ARG A 7 -6.22 -20.07 12.27
CA ARG A 7 -5.17 -20.78 11.52
C ARG A 7 -5.66 -21.19 10.14
N ARG A 8 -6.90 -21.67 10.02
CA ARG A 8 -7.47 -22.07 8.72
C ARG A 8 -7.56 -20.89 7.76
N ILE A 9 -7.99 -19.72 8.23
CA ILE A 9 -8.03 -18.49 7.42
C ILE A 9 -6.61 -18.04 7.06
N GLU A 10 -5.68 -18.10 8.01
CA GLU A 10 -4.27 -17.76 7.79
C GLU A 10 -3.60 -18.69 6.76
N ASP A 11 -3.84 -19.99 6.83
CA ASP A 11 -3.29 -20.98 5.88
C ASP A 11 -3.84 -20.74 4.47
N TYR A 12 -5.14 -20.46 4.34
CA TYR A 12 -5.73 -20.10 3.04
C TYR A 12 -5.16 -18.80 2.47
N MET A 13 -4.91 -17.80 3.32
CA MET A 13 -4.20 -16.57 2.91
C MET A 13 -2.81 -16.91 2.34
N ARG A 14 -2.04 -17.77 3.03
CA ARG A 14 -0.70 -18.17 2.57
C ARG A 14 -0.75 -18.91 1.24
N ASP A 15 -1.69 -19.84 1.09
CA ASP A 15 -1.91 -20.58 -0.17
C ASP A 15 -2.22 -19.64 -1.34
N CYS A 16 -3.03 -18.60 -1.10
CA CYS A 16 -3.36 -17.60 -2.13
C CYS A 16 -2.18 -16.68 -2.49
N MET A 17 -1.32 -16.36 -1.53
CA MET A 17 -0.17 -15.46 -1.73
C MET A 17 1.03 -16.16 -2.37
N GLY A 18 1.09 -17.50 -2.33
CA GLY A 18 2.26 -18.28 -2.75
C GLY A 18 3.47 -18.05 -1.84
N ASP A 19 4.66 -18.50 -2.28
CA ASP A 19 5.92 -18.41 -1.49
C ASP A 19 6.49 -16.98 -1.32
N SER A 20 5.70 -15.93 -1.57
CA SER A 20 6.09 -14.56 -1.24
C SER A 20 5.93 -14.33 0.27
N ALA A 21 6.92 -14.77 1.04
CA ALA A 21 6.99 -14.54 2.49
C ALA A 21 6.83 -13.03 2.84
N HIS A 22 7.19 -12.15 1.93
CA HIS A 22 7.09 -10.69 2.06
C HIS A 22 5.64 -10.17 2.18
N ASP A 23 4.68 -10.87 1.59
CA ASP A 23 3.27 -10.49 1.63
C ASP A 23 2.59 -11.00 2.92
N CYS A 24 3.05 -12.12 3.46
CA CYS A 24 2.60 -12.61 4.77
C CYS A 24 3.01 -11.66 5.92
N GLU A 25 4.25 -11.16 5.89
CA GLU A 25 4.73 -10.21 6.89
C GLU A 25 3.99 -8.87 6.81
N HIS A 26 3.57 -8.44 5.62
CA HIS A 26 2.67 -7.31 5.44
C HIS A 26 1.33 -7.54 6.12
N VAL A 27 0.65 -8.64 5.80
CA VAL A 27 -0.64 -9.00 6.39
C VAL A 27 -0.57 -9.03 7.92
N ARG A 28 0.51 -9.59 8.50
CA ARG A 28 0.71 -9.56 9.96
C ARG A 28 0.83 -8.15 10.53
N ARG A 29 1.62 -7.27 9.90
CA ARG A 29 1.75 -5.87 10.37
C ARG A 29 0.43 -5.12 10.25
N VAL A 30 -0.32 -5.33 9.17
CA VAL A 30 -1.67 -4.79 9.01
C VAL A 30 -2.60 -5.28 10.10
N LEU A 31 -2.64 -6.59 10.37
CA LEU A 31 -3.46 -7.15 11.44
C LEU A 31 -3.11 -6.54 12.81
N TYR A 32 -1.83 -6.44 13.16
CA TYR A 32 -1.43 -5.89 14.45
C TYR A 32 -1.72 -4.39 14.58
N ALA A 33 -1.54 -3.63 13.50
CA ALA A 33 -1.95 -2.24 13.46
C ALA A 33 -3.47 -2.10 13.60
N ALA A 34 -4.25 -2.95 12.91
CA ALA A 34 -5.70 -2.96 13.01
C ALA A 34 -6.18 -3.26 14.42
N LEU A 35 -5.55 -4.20 15.14
CA LEU A 35 -5.87 -4.51 16.53
C LEU A 35 -5.55 -3.33 17.47
N ASP A 36 -4.42 -2.63 17.27
CA ASP A 36 -4.12 -1.41 18.04
C ASP A 36 -5.16 -0.32 17.79
N ILE A 37 -5.49 -0.06 16.52
CA ILE A 37 -6.50 0.94 16.15
C ILE A 37 -7.86 0.57 16.77
N ALA A 38 -8.32 -0.69 16.60
CA ALA A 38 -9.59 -1.17 17.13
C ALA A 38 -9.71 -1.01 18.65
N ALA A 39 -8.62 -1.22 19.40
CA ALA A 39 -8.61 -1.06 20.85
C ALA A 39 -8.81 0.41 21.31
N HIS A 40 -8.64 1.37 20.41
CA HIS A 40 -8.78 2.80 20.67
C HIS A 40 -10.04 3.41 20.02
N GLU A 41 -10.84 2.61 19.30
CA GLU A 41 -12.08 3.09 18.71
C GLU A 41 -13.21 3.17 19.75
N PRO A 42 -14.02 4.26 19.73
CA PRO A 42 -15.13 4.41 20.65
C PRO A 42 -16.35 3.57 20.25
N GLU A 43 -16.47 3.23 18.97
CA GLU A 43 -17.53 2.38 18.42
C GLU A 43 -17.21 0.90 18.67
N PRO A 44 -18.21 0.04 18.96
CA PRO A 44 -17.98 -1.40 19.04
C PRO A 44 -17.42 -1.97 17.74
N VAL A 45 -16.35 -2.76 17.82
CA VAL A 45 -15.70 -3.41 16.67
C VAL A 45 -15.93 -4.91 16.72
N ASP A 46 -16.36 -5.51 15.62
CA ASP A 46 -16.33 -6.96 15.46
C ASP A 46 -14.90 -7.42 15.12
N PHE A 47 -14.18 -7.89 16.14
CA PHE A 47 -12.80 -8.36 16.02
C PHE A 47 -12.67 -9.59 15.12
N ASP A 48 -13.71 -10.42 14.97
CA ASP A 48 -13.65 -11.60 14.12
C ASP A 48 -13.73 -11.20 12.65
N VAL A 49 -14.65 -10.28 12.31
CA VAL A 49 -14.76 -9.70 10.97
C VAL A 49 -13.48 -8.95 10.62
N LEU A 50 -13.00 -8.07 11.52
CA LEU A 50 -11.78 -7.30 11.29
C LEU A 50 -10.56 -8.21 11.08
N THR A 51 -10.40 -9.24 11.90
CA THR A 51 -9.28 -10.18 11.80
C THR A 51 -9.32 -10.95 10.48
N ALA A 52 -10.48 -11.51 10.11
CA ALA A 52 -10.63 -12.21 8.84
C ALA A 52 -10.39 -11.28 7.64
N ALA A 53 -10.91 -10.06 7.68
CA ALA A 53 -10.69 -9.07 6.64
C ALA A 53 -9.22 -8.69 6.50
N CYS A 54 -8.49 -8.47 7.61
CA CYS A 54 -7.04 -8.21 7.56
C CYS A 54 -6.26 -9.37 6.94
N LEU A 55 -6.56 -10.61 7.33
CA LEU A 55 -5.89 -11.79 6.78
C LEU A 55 -6.16 -11.92 5.27
N LEU A 56 -7.37 -11.63 4.82
CA LEU A 56 -7.80 -11.93 3.45
C LEU A 56 -7.72 -10.74 2.48
N HIS A 57 -7.37 -9.52 2.92
CA HIS A 57 -7.54 -8.32 2.09
C HIS A 57 -6.76 -8.32 0.77
N ASP A 58 -5.61 -8.99 0.73
CA ASP A 58 -4.68 -8.96 -0.41
C ASP A 58 -4.64 -10.28 -1.21
N ILE A 59 -5.52 -11.26 -0.94
CA ILE A 59 -5.53 -12.58 -1.62
C ILE A 59 -5.90 -12.52 -3.11
N GLY A 60 -6.32 -11.35 -3.61
CA GLY A 60 -6.57 -11.09 -5.03
C GLY A 60 -5.38 -10.49 -5.79
N ARG A 61 -4.22 -10.30 -5.13
CA ARG A 61 -3.02 -9.69 -5.75
C ARG A 61 -2.49 -10.52 -6.91
N GLN A 62 -2.43 -11.84 -6.78
CA GLN A 62 -1.87 -12.72 -7.80
C GLN A 62 -2.65 -12.60 -9.13
N GLU A 63 -3.97 -12.48 -9.06
CA GLU A 63 -4.83 -12.26 -10.22
C GLU A 63 -4.58 -10.88 -10.85
N GLN A 64 -4.41 -9.83 -10.05
CA GLN A 64 -4.03 -8.51 -10.55
C GLN A 64 -2.64 -8.52 -11.20
N PHE A 65 -1.69 -9.28 -10.67
CA PHE A 65 -0.37 -9.44 -11.31
C PHE A 65 -0.48 -10.12 -12.67
N ARG A 66 -1.30 -11.17 -12.79
CA ARG A 66 -1.54 -11.87 -14.07
C ARG A 66 -2.35 -11.02 -15.06
N ASN A 67 -3.27 -10.21 -14.58
CA ASN A 67 -4.08 -9.29 -15.38
C ASN A 67 -4.22 -7.93 -14.68
N PRO A 68 -3.39 -6.93 -15.03
CA PRO A 68 -3.40 -5.61 -14.42
C PRO A 68 -4.71 -4.82 -14.54
N ARG A 69 -5.65 -5.26 -15.39
CA ARG A 69 -6.99 -4.67 -15.49
C ARG A 69 -7.90 -5.04 -14.31
N LEU A 70 -7.57 -6.10 -13.57
CA LEU A 70 -8.33 -6.54 -12.40
C LEU A 70 -7.99 -5.69 -11.17
N CYS A 71 -9.00 -5.44 -10.34
CA CYS A 71 -8.83 -4.82 -9.02
C CYS A 71 -8.65 -5.92 -7.98
N HIS A 72 -7.47 -5.99 -7.35
CA HIS A 72 -7.16 -7.00 -6.33
C HIS A 72 -8.14 -6.97 -5.15
N ALA A 73 -8.61 -5.78 -4.74
CA ALA A 73 -9.60 -5.63 -3.68
C ALA A 73 -10.97 -6.22 -4.05
N ALA A 74 -11.41 -6.03 -5.29
CA ALA A 74 -12.68 -6.60 -5.76
C ALA A 74 -12.60 -8.12 -5.90
N VAL A 75 -11.52 -8.61 -6.54
CA VAL A 75 -11.27 -10.06 -6.67
C VAL A 75 -11.09 -10.72 -5.31
N GLY A 76 -10.32 -10.10 -4.41
CA GLY A 76 -10.08 -10.57 -3.06
C GLY A 76 -11.36 -10.63 -2.23
N ALA A 77 -12.24 -9.64 -2.35
CA ALA A 77 -13.55 -9.65 -1.67
C ALA A 77 -14.41 -10.85 -2.10
N GLU A 78 -14.52 -11.11 -3.41
CA GLU A 78 -15.27 -12.27 -3.91
C GLU A 78 -14.64 -13.60 -3.48
N LYS A 79 -13.31 -13.73 -3.58
CA LYS A 79 -12.58 -14.93 -3.13
C LYS A 79 -12.76 -15.18 -1.64
N ALA A 80 -12.68 -14.13 -0.82
CA ALA A 80 -12.85 -14.23 0.62
C ALA A 80 -14.28 -14.66 0.98
N ARG A 81 -15.29 -14.04 0.37
CA ARG A 81 -16.69 -14.41 0.58
C ARG A 81 -16.94 -15.87 0.23
N HIS A 82 -16.51 -16.30 -0.95
CA HIS A 82 -16.67 -17.68 -1.42
C HIS A 82 -16.02 -18.68 -0.46
N TYR A 83 -14.75 -18.46 -0.12
CA TYR A 83 -14.01 -19.31 0.81
C TYR A 83 -14.69 -19.44 2.17
N LEU A 84 -15.14 -18.32 2.75
CA LEU A 84 -15.82 -18.33 4.04
C LEU A 84 -17.15 -19.10 3.98
N LEU A 85 -17.95 -18.90 2.94
CA LEU A 85 -19.22 -19.63 2.78
C LEU A 85 -18.99 -21.14 2.62
N GLU A 86 -18.03 -21.55 1.80
CA GLU A 86 -17.68 -22.97 1.60
C GLU A 86 -17.15 -23.64 2.89
N ASN A 87 -16.58 -22.85 3.80
CA ASN A 87 -16.06 -23.32 5.07
C ASN A 87 -17.05 -23.18 6.24
N GLY A 88 -18.33 -22.93 5.93
CA GLY A 88 -19.43 -22.98 6.90
C GLY A 88 -19.64 -21.71 7.71
N PHE A 89 -19.04 -20.59 7.32
CA PHE A 89 -19.33 -19.30 7.94
C PHE A 89 -20.67 -18.76 7.44
N ALA A 90 -21.38 -18.03 8.31
CA ALA A 90 -22.67 -17.45 7.95
C ALA A 90 -22.52 -16.29 6.96
N GLU A 91 -23.51 -16.11 6.08
CA GLU A 91 -23.54 -15.04 5.10
C GLU A 91 -23.29 -13.63 5.68
N PRO A 92 -23.90 -13.23 6.82
CA PRO A 92 -23.63 -11.91 7.40
C PRO A 92 -22.15 -11.68 7.72
N PHE A 93 -21.44 -12.72 8.20
CA PHE A 93 -20.01 -12.65 8.48
C PHE A 93 -19.19 -12.56 7.18
N ALA A 94 -19.45 -13.47 6.24
CA ALA A 94 -18.73 -13.52 4.97
C ALA A 94 -18.92 -12.24 4.13
N GLY A 95 -20.15 -11.69 4.12
CA GLY A 95 -20.47 -10.41 3.49
C GLY A 95 -19.73 -9.24 4.13
N ALA A 96 -19.77 -9.12 5.46
CA ALA A 96 -19.07 -8.05 6.18
C ALA A 96 -17.55 -8.06 5.92
N VAL A 97 -16.93 -9.25 5.93
CA VAL A 97 -15.51 -9.43 5.59
C VAL A 97 -15.24 -8.97 4.15
N ALA A 98 -16.06 -9.41 3.19
CA ALA A 98 -15.91 -9.04 1.79
C ALA A 98 -16.05 -7.53 1.56
N ASP A 99 -16.98 -6.86 2.25
CA ASP A 99 -17.18 -5.42 2.15
C ASP A 99 -15.99 -4.62 2.69
N CYS A 100 -15.40 -5.05 3.82
CA CYS A 100 -14.16 -4.49 4.32
C CYS A 100 -13.04 -4.58 3.29
N ILE A 101 -12.86 -5.77 2.69
CA ILE A 101 -11.84 -6.03 1.67
C ILE A 101 -12.11 -5.20 0.41
N ARG A 102 -13.35 -5.06 -0.04
CA ARG A 102 -13.66 -4.29 -1.25
C ARG A 102 -13.29 -2.81 -1.10
N ALA A 103 -13.44 -2.26 0.09
CA ALA A 103 -13.22 -0.84 0.38
C ALA A 103 -11.76 -0.49 0.78
N HIS A 104 -10.87 -1.44 1.01
CA HIS A 104 -9.55 -1.14 1.58
C HIS A 104 -8.59 -0.38 0.64
N ARG A 105 -8.88 -0.26 -0.66
CA ARG A 105 -7.92 0.28 -1.65
C ARG A 105 -7.91 1.82 -1.70
N PHE A 106 -6.71 2.42 -1.66
CA PHE A 106 -6.53 3.89 -1.70
C PHE A 106 -7.09 4.58 -2.96
N ARG A 107 -6.95 3.93 -4.12
CA ARG A 107 -7.35 4.47 -5.43
C ARG A 107 -8.78 4.05 -5.80
N SER A 108 -9.64 3.82 -4.82
CA SER A 108 -11.03 3.38 -5.00
C SER A 108 -11.99 4.56 -4.78
N ASP A 109 -13.08 4.58 -5.54
CA ASP A 109 -14.22 5.50 -5.31
C ASP A 109 -15.25 4.92 -4.34
N SER A 110 -14.96 3.76 -3.75
CA SER A 110 -15.78 3.10 -2.73
C SER A 110 -15.14 3.30 -1.35
N PRO A 111 -15.50 4.38 -0.62
CA PRO A 111 -14.94 4.63 0.71
C PRO A 111 -15.48 3.63 1.74
N PRO A 112 -14.66 3.23 2.74
CA PRO A 112 -15.09 2.34 3.82
C PRO A 112 -16.24 2.96 4.62
N GLN A 113 -17.27 2.16 4.90
CA GLN A 113 -18.47 2.59 5.62
C GLN A 113 -18.48 2.10 7.08
N SER A 114 -18.26 0.80 7.30
CA SER A 114 -18.22 0.23 8.65
C SER A 114 -16.94 0.60 9.40
N VAL A 115 -16.97 0.45 10.73
CA VAL A 115 -15.79 0.69 11.58
C VAL A 115 -14.66 -0.27 11.22
N GLU A 116 -14.95 -1.55 10.97
CA GLU A 116 -13.96 -2.56 10.58
C GLU A 116 -13.32 -2.22 9.22
N ALA A 117 -14.11 -1.74 8.26
CA ALA A 117 -13.60 -1.34 6.95
C ALA A 117 -12.68 -0.11 7.06
N LYS A 118 -13.03 0.86 7.92
CA LYS A 118 -12.19 2.04 8.20
C LYS A 118 -10.88 1.65 8.88
N ILE A 119 -10.95 0.77 9.88
CA ILE A 119 -9.77 0.27 10.59
C ILE A 119 -8.86 -0.50 9.63
N LEU A 120 -9.40 -1.43 8.82
CA LEU A 120 -8.62 -2.17 7.83
C LEU A 120 -7.96 -1.22 6.82
N PHE A 121 -8.71 -0.25 6.30
CA PHE A 121 -8.16 0.73 5.38
C PHE A 121 -6.97 1.46 6.01
N ASP A 122 -7.15 2.00 7.21
CA ASP A 122 -6.12 2.76 7.92
C ASP A 122 -4.91 1.89 8.26
N ALA A 123 -5.10 0.66 8.74
CA ALA A 123 -4.04 -0.26 9.06
C ALA A 123 -3.18 -0.63 7.83
N ASP A 124 -3.83 -0.87 6.69
CA ASP A 124 -3.13 -1.10 5.42
C ASP A 124 -2.36 0.16 4.95
N LYS A 125 -2.96 1.35 5.06
CA LYS A 125 -2.25 2.60 4.73
C LYS A 125 -1.10 2.87 5.66
N LEU A 126 -1.23 2.52 6.93
CA LEU A 126 -0.18 2.72 7.90
C LEU A 126 1.10 1.93 7.54
N ASP A 127 0.98 0.75 6.92
CA ASP A 127 2.15 -0.03 6.48
C ASP A 127 2.88 0.56 5.26
N VAL A 128 2.26 1.52 4.57
CA VAL A 128 2.89 2.31 3.49
C VAL A 128 3.26 3.74 3.91
N THR A 129 3.25 4.03 5.22
CA THR A 129 3.78 5.29 5.77
C THR A 129 5.21 5.13 6.33
N GLY A 130 5.91 6.26 6.49
CA GLY A 130 7.25 6.29 7.10
C GLY A 130 8.32 5.57 6.31
N ALA A 131 9.45 5.29 6.97
CA ALA A 131 10.60 4.64 6.36
C ALA A 131 10.28 3.25 5.81
N THR A 132 9.54 2.44 6.58
CA THR A 132 9.07 1.10 6.14
C THR A 132 8.21 1.21 4.89
N GLY A 133 7.28 2.15 4.85
CA GLY A 133 6.40 2.35 3.70
C GLY A 133 7.13 2.76 2.43
N ILE A 134 8.14 3.62 2.56
CA ILE A 134 9.03 4.01 1.47
C ILE A 134 9.81 2.79 0.95
N ALA A 135 10.45 2.03 1.85
CA ALA A 135 11.21 0.84 1.48
C ALA A 135 10.35 -0.21 0.76
N ARG A 136 9.13 -0.46 1.26
CA ARG A 136 8.17 -1.36 0.61
C ARG A 136 7.73 -0.89 -0.76
N THR A 137 7.50 0.42 -0.92
CA THR A 137 7.12 1.00 -2.22
C THR A 137 8.24 0.81 -3.24
N LEU A 138 9.48 1.11 -2.86
CA LEU A 138 10.65 0.90 -3.71
C LEU A 138 10.84 -0.57 -4.07
N PHE A 139 10.66 -1.49 -3.12
CA PHE A 139 10.76 -2.92 -3.37
C PHE A 139 9.74 -3.39 -4.41
N TYR A 140 8.47 -3.01 -4.25
CA TYR A 140 7.39 -3.37 -5.18
C TYR A 140 7.62 -2.76 -6.57
N GLN A 141 7.98 -1.48 -6.64
CA GLN A 141 8.25 -0.80 -7.90
C GLN A 141 9.50 -1.33 -8.59
N GLY A 142 10.52 -1.72 -7.83
CA GLY A 142 11.71 -2.39 -8.34
C GLY A 142 11.37 -3.72 -9.02
N GLN A 143 10.50 -4.54 -8.42
CA GLN A 143 9.99 -5.76 -9.05
C GLN A 143 9.18 -5.48 -10.32
N ALA A 144 8.44 -4.37 -10.36
CA ALA A 144 7.69 -3.93 -11.53
C ALA A 144 8.57 -3.31 -12.64
N GLY A 145 9.85 -3.05 -12.37
CA GLY A 145 10.76 -2.38 -13.30
C GLY A 145 10.52 -0.87 -13.42
N ASP A 146 9.82 -0.27 -12.46
CA ASP A 146 9.58 1.17 -12.42
C ASP A 146 10.88 1.90 -12.02
N PRO A 147 11.24 3.00 -12.70
CA PRO A 147 12.41 3.80 -12.32
C PRO A 147 12.14 4.62 -11.05
N LEU A 148 13.21 5.11 -10.42
CA LEU A 148 13.08 6.03 -9.28
C LEU A 148 12.39 7.35 -9.68
N TYR A 149 12.73 7.86 -10.85
CA TYR A 149 12.24 9.14 -11.37
C TYR A 149 12.18 9.13 -12.90
N THR A 150 11.60 10.18 -13.48
CA THR A 150 11.65 10.45 -14.91
C THR A 150 12.26 11.81 -15.19
N LEU A 151 12.61 12.06 -16.45
CA LEU A 151 13.13 13.34 -16.91
C LEU A 151 12.00 14.17 -17.52
N ARG A 152 12.07 15.47 -17.29
CA ARG A 152 11.26 16.47 -17.98
C ARG A 152 11.77 16.68 -19.41
N PRO A 153 11.00 17.35 -20.30
CA PRO A 153 11.44 17.64 -21.67
C PRO A 153 12.75 18.42 -21.76
N ASP A 154 13.10 19.19 -20.73
CA ASP A 154 14.37 19.93 -20.61
C ASP A 154 15.54 19.06 -20.13
N GLY A 155 15.35 17.75 -20.01
CA GLY A 155 16.36 16.79 -19.54
C GLY A 155 16.56 16.76 -18.02
N ARG A 156 15.90 17.63 -17.25
CA ARG A 156 16.06 17.69 -15.79
C ARG A 156 15.21 16.64 -15.10
N ILE A 157 15.70 16.14 -13.98
CA ILE A 157 14.94 15.21 -13.12
C ILE A 157 13.62 15.86 -12.66
N SER A 158 12.51 15.18 -12.97
CA SER A 158 11.18 15.50 -12.46
C SER A 158 11.12 15.22 -10.97
N ASP A 159 10.32 15.97 -10.22
CA ASP A 159 10.00 15.66 -8.83
C ASP A 159 8.80 14.69 -8.71
N GLY A 160 8.29 14.18 -9.84
CA GLY A 160 7.16 13.26 -9.89
C GLY A 160 5.79 13.92 -9.99
N ALA A 161 5.69 15.23 -9.77
CA ALA A 161 4.40 15.92 -9.77
C ALA A 161 3.86 16.03 -11.21
N GLY A 162 2.75 15.34 -11.48
CA GLY A 162 2.11 15.36 -12.80
C GLY A 162 2.77 14.46 -13.85
N ASP A 163 3.76 13.64 -13.47
CA ASP A 163 4.40 12.71 -14.39
C ASP A 163 3.39 11.72 -14.99
N ALA A 164 3.44 11.51 -16.30
CA ALA A 164 2.62 10.51 -16.98
C ALA A 164 3.15 9.08 -16.78
N ARG A 165 4.48 8.92 -16.87
CA ARG A 165 5.14 7.62 -16.74
C ARG A 165 5.29 7.23 -15.26
N PRO A 166 5.02 5.96 -14.89
CA PRO A 166 5.27 5.46 -13.54
C PRO A 166 6.71 5.66 -13.07
N SER A 167 6.87 6.07 -11.82
CA SER A 167 8.13 6.16 -11.11
C SER A 167 7.88 6.21 -9.61
N PHE A 168 8.92 6.04 -8.80
CA PHE A 168 8.82 6.24 -7.36
C PHE A 168 8.45 7.68 -6.99
N PHE A 169 9.06 8.69 -7.60
CA PHE A 169 8.71 10.09 -7.34
C PHE A 169 7.26 10.41 -7.68
N ARG A 170 6.76 9.87 -8.80
CA ARG A 170 5.36 10.00 -9.16
C ARG A 170 4.45 9.37 -8.11
N GLU A 171 4.77 8.17 -7.64
CA GLU A 171 3.98 7.49 -6.60
C GLU A 171 4.02 8.25 -5.27
N TYR A 172 5.18 8.80 -4.92
CA TYR A 172 5.33 9.65 -3.75
C TYR A 172 4.40 10.87 -3.82
N LYS A 173 4.46 11.64 -4.92
CA LYS A 173 3.63 12.84 -5.10
C LYS A 173 2.14 12.56 -5.28
N PHE A 174 1.81 11.47 -5.94
CA PHE A 174 0.42 11.12 -6.18
C PHE A 174 -0.25 10.55 -4.92
N LYS A 175 0.43 9.65 -4.21
CA LYS A 175 -0.12 8.86 -3.12
C LYS A 175 0.58 9.14 -1.79
N LEU A 176 1.87 8.83 -1.68
CA LEU A 176 2.51 8.70 -0.36
C LEU A 176 2.52 10.01 0.44
N GLU A 177 2.75 11.14 -0.22
CA GLU A 177 2.71 12.48 0.38
C GLU A 177 1.32 12.84 0.91
N LYS A 178 0.27 12.33 0.27
CA LYS A 178 -1.14 12.64 0.56
C LYS A 178 -1.80 11.63 1.50
N LEU A 179 -1.16 10.50 1.79
CA LEU A 179 -1.74 9.46 2.66
C LEU A 179 -2.07 9.99 4.06
N TYR A 180 -1.22 10.85 4.60
CA TYR A 180 -1.29 11.34 5.98
C TYR A 180 -2.56 12.15 6.29
N THR A 181 -3.31 12.60 5.27
CA THR A 181 -4.58 13.31 5.44
C THR A 181 -5.81 12.47 5.10
N LYS A 182 -5.65 11.15 4.88
CA LYS A 182 -6.72 10.25 4.43
C LYS A 182 -6.93 9.05 5.37
N PHE A 183 -6.73 9.26 6.67
CA PHE A 183 -7.05 8.27 7.70
C PHE A 183 -8.47 8.51 8.22
N TYR A 184 -9.20 7.43 8.48
CA TYR A 184 -10.58 7.45 8.98
C TYR A 184 -10.67 7.40 10.51
N THR A 185 -9.66 6.83 11.15
CA THR A 185 -9.57 6.60 12.59
C THR A 185 -8.64 7.60 13.25
N ARG A 186 -8.96 8.02 14.47
CA ARG A 186 -8.10 8.95 15.23
C ARG A 186 -6.75 8.31 15.53
N ARG A 187 -6.74 7.03 15.89
CA ARG A 187 -5.52 6.29 16.23
C ARG A 187 -4.64 6.08 14.99
N GLY A 188 -5.22 5.67 13.85
CA GLY A 188 -4.50 5.53 12.59
C GLY A 188 -3.85 6.85 12.14
N ALA A 189 -4.59 7.95 12.21
CA ALA A 189 -4.07 9.28 11.89
C ALA A 189 -2.88 9.70 12.77
N ALA A 190 -2.96 9.44 14.09
CA ALA A 190 -1.87 9.77 15.02
C ALA A 190 -0.59 8.98 14.71
N LEU A 191 -0.71 7.66 14.51
CA LEU A 191 0.42 6.80 14.16
C LEU A 191 1.05 7.17 12.81
N ALA A 192 0.23 7.59 11.85
CA ALA A 192 0.71 8.05 10.55
C ALA A 192 1.48 9.37 10.67
N ALA A 193 1.00 10.32 11.48
CA ALA A 193 1.64 11.61 11.68
C ALA A 193 3.06 11.47 12.24
N GLU A 194 3.28 10.54 13.18
CA GLU A 194 4.61 10.23 13.74
C GLU A 194 5.61 9.76 12.66
N ARG A 195 5.11 9.15 11.59
CA ARG A 195 5.92 8.55 10.52
C ARG A 195 6.20 9.50 9.35
N GLN A 196 5.43 10.59 9.22
CA GLN A 196 5.47 11.46 8.05
C GLN A 196 6.83 12.11 7.81
N ALA A 197 7.47 12.58 8.88
CA ALA A 197 8.75 13.28 8.78
C ALA A 197 9.84 12.42 8.14
N ALA A 198 9.89 11.13 8.48
CA ALA A 198 10.88 10.19 7.93
C ALA A 198 10.69 9.97 6.43
N ALA A 199 9.44 9.76 5.97
CA ALA A 199 9.14 9.58 4.54
C ALA A 199 9.47 10.84 3.73
N ALA A 200 9.13 12.03 4.26
CA ALA A 200 9.42 13.29 3.61
C ALA A 200 10.92 13.60 3.54
N ALA A 201 11.66 13.29 4.61
CA ALA A 201 13.12 13.43 4.62
C ALA A 201 13.78 12.52 3.58
N PHE A 202 13.37 11.25 3.50
CA PHE A 202 13.90 10.30 2.51
C PHE A 202 13.69 10.80 1.08
N TYR A 203 12.44 11.18 0.73
CA TYR A 203 12.13 11.67 -0.60
C TYR A 203 12.96 12.91 -0.97
N ARG A 204 13.09 13.87 -0.04
CA ARG A 204 13.89 15.09 -0.28
C ARG A 204 15.37 14.77 -0.48
N SER A 205 15.95 13.87 0.33
CA SER A 205 17.34 13.44 0.18
C SER A 205 17.56 12.81 -1.20
N LEU A 206 16.72 11.84 -1.55
CA LEU A 206 16.83 11.13 -2.82
C LEU A 206 16.68 12.06 -4.03
N LEU A 207 15.76 13.02 -3.99
CA LEU A 207 15.59 14.02 -5.04
C LEU A 207 16.82 14.94 -5.15
N SER A 208 17.36 15.39 -4.02
CA SER A 208 18.53 16.27 -3.98
C SER A 208 19.77 15.57 -4.51
N GLU A 209 20.03 14.34 -4.07
CA GLU A 209 21.15 13.51 -4.52
C GLU A 209 21.08 13.27 -6.03
N ALA A 210 19.91 12.85 -6.52
CA ALA A 210 19.73 12.57 -7.94
C ALA A 210 19.95 13.81 -8.81
N ARG A 211 19.39 14.97 -8.40
CA ARG A 211 19.58 16.24 -9.14
C ARG A 211 21.01 16.71 -9.12
N SER A 212 21.68 16.68 -7.95
CA SER A 212 23.07 17.10 -7.84
C SER A 212 23.99 16.31 -8.77
N CYS A 213 23.81 14.99 -8.88
CA CYS A 213 24.59 14.18 -9.79
C CYS A 213 24.36 14.55 -11.26
N CYS A 214 23.11 14.76 -11.66
CA CYS A 214 22.76 15.07 -13.06
C CYS A 214 23.15 16.49 -13.47
N ASP A 215 22.92 17.49 -12.62
CA ASP A 215 23.20 18.89 -12.96
C ASP A 215 24.71 19.11 -13.10
N THR A 216 25.50 18.69 -12.10
CA THR A 216 26.96 18.81 -12.14
C THR A 216 27.57 17.96 -13.27
N GLY A 217 27.08 16.73 -13.46
CA GLY A 217 27.57 15.85 -14.53
C GLY A 217 27.24 16.38 -15.93
N GLY A 218 26.02 16.91 -16.13
CA GLY A 218 25.57 17.46 -17.40
C GLY A 218 26.38 18.68 -17.83
N GLU A 219 26.63 19.61 -16.91
CA GLU A 219 27.49 20.78 -17.18
C GLU A 219 28.91 20.38 -17.57
N LEU A 220 29.49 19.40 -16.88
CA LEU A 220 30.81 18.88 -17.21
C LEU A 220 30.83 18.17 -18.56
N LEU A 221 29.77 17.42 -18.90
CA LEU A 221 29.63 16.73 -20.18
C LEU A 221 29.58 17.72 -21.36
N GLU A 222 28.74 18.74 -21.27
CA GLU A 222 28.65 19.83 -22.27
C GLU A 222 29.99 20.55 -22.40
N LYS A 223 30.63 20.87 -21.28
CA LYS A 223 31.89 21.62 -21.27
C LYS A 223 33.07 20.83 -21.86
N HIS A 224 33.16 19.54 -21.58
CA HIS A 224 34.37 18.75 -21.85
C HIS A 224 34.23 17.73 -22.98
N VAL A 225 33.02 17.28 -23.29
CA VAL A 225 32.78 16.23 -24.30
C VAL A 225 32.04 16.78 -25.52
N PHE A 226 31.14 17.74 -25.35
CA PHE A 226 30.41 18.41 -26.45
C PHE A 226 30.72 19.92 -26.54
N PRO A 227 31.99 20.35 -26.55
CA PRO A 227 32.29 21.77 -26.56
C PRO A 227 31.71 22.43 -27.81
N ALA A 228 30.97 23.52 -27.63
CA ALA A 228 30.40 24.29 -28.73
C ALA A 228 31.52 24.77 -29.67
N GLY A 229 31.58 24.20 -30.88
CA GLY A 229 32.52 24.60 -31.94
C GLY A 229 33.46 23.51 -32.49
N ALA A 230 33.18 22.23 -32.27
CA ALA A 230 33.81 21.13 -33.03
C ALA A 230 32.98 20.71 -34.25
#